data_AF-A0A6A6FGC0-F1
#
_entry.id   AF-A0A6A6FGC0-F1
#
_cell.length_a   1.000
_cell.length_b   1.000
_cell.length_c   1.000
_cell.angle_alpha   90.00
_cell.angle_beta   90.00
_cell.angle_gamma   90.00
#
_symmetry.space_group_name_H-M   'P 1'
#
loop_
_entity.id
_entity.type
_entity.pdbx_description
1 polymer ?
#
loop_
_entity_poly.entity_id
_entity_poly.type
_entity_poly.pdbx_seq_one_letter_code
_entity_poly.pdbx_strand_id
1 'polypeptide(L)'
;MRFLNTIGVFACALTSVASAASSWTFDDATLSVAAKGAEAVKHKLSPNAPIAVPIVLPAGASLKFLLTAQEGKSAKRPHQAFLTLHQESTGLQESFAFSVKDNGKAKLDISQKDIPHQLVHSATPLLATITLASFGSSTPLHSSVFHLTIQPDATSSTANPQPERYSAKPEIHHIFKSDPKSPPTVISLFFTLAIVGTLPVLLGVWLALGGNISHAGKAFGTAPVAHGLFLGSVFGLEGVFFLYYSAWKLGPTLSAAAVLGVVAYVSGSKALTEVQERRLNGER
;
A
#
# COMPACT_ATOMS: atom_id res chain seq x y z
N MET A 1 -17.20 -100.16 15.68
CA MET A 1 -16.62 -99.84 14.37
C MET A 1 -16.96 -98.37 14.06
N ARG A 2 -16.46 -97.35 14.79
CA ARG A 2 -15.10 -96.76 14.84
C ARG A 2 -14.57 -96.32 13.46
N PHE A 3 -15.06 -95.17 13.00
CA PHE A 3 -14.45 -94.35 11.95
C PHE A 3 -13.18 -93.69 12.48
N LEU A 4 -12.03 -94.29 12.15
CA LEU A 4 -10.70 -93.67 12.23
C LEU A 4 -10.46 -92.91 10.92
N ASN A 5 -10.15 -91.61 11.00
CA ASN A 5 -9.12 -90.92 10.21
C ASN A 5 -9.22 -89.40 10.41
N THR A 6 -8.84 -88.94 11.60
CA THR A 6 -8.60 -87.52 11.91
C THR A 6 -7.40 -87.39 12.86
N ILE A 7 -6.24 -87.95 12.49
CA ILE A 7 -4.98 -87.72 13.20
C ILE A 7 -3.82 -87.71 12.18
N GLY A 8 -3.11 -86.59 12.10
CA GLY A 8 -1.99 -86.33 11.19
C GLY A 8 -2.37 -85.22 10.21
N VAL A 9 -2.00 -83.95 10.41
CA VAL A 9 -0.64 -83.46 10.57
C VAL A 9 -0.66 -82.25 11.51
N PHE A 10 -0.26 -82.49 12.77
CA PHE A 10 0.00 -81.47 13.79
C PHE A 10 1.48 -81.62 14.18
N ALA A 11 2.41 -81.28 13.28
CA ALA A 11 3.85 -81.31 13.58
C ALA A 11 4.64 -80.53 12.51
N CYS A 12 4.57 -79.20 12.55
CA CYS A 12 5.59 -78.29 12.01
C CYS A 12 5.31 -76.87 12.50
N ALA A 13 5.20 -76.70 13.82
CA ALA A 13 5.18 -75.41 14.47
C ALA A 13 6.28 -75.44 15.52
N LEU A 14 7.48 -74.99 15.15
CA LEU A 14 8.57 -74.51 16.00
C LEU A 14 9.85 -74.42 15.16
N THR A 15 10.03 -73.28 14.49
CA THR A 15 11.30 -72.52 14.37
C THR A 15 11.10 -71.41 13.32
N SER A 16 10.25 -70.43 13.60
CA SER A 16 10.51 -69.09 13.06
C SER A 16 11.32 -68.37 14.10
N VAL A 17 12.64 -68.29 13.86
CA VAL A 17 13.50 -67.30 14.50
C VAL A 17 12.79 -65.96 14.28
N ALA A 18 12.32 -65.36 15.36
CA ALA A 18 11.89 -63.97 15.34
C ALA A 18 13.13 -63.15 14.98
N SER A 19 13.33 -62.89 13.68
CA SER A 19 14.11 -61.76 13.24
C SER A 19 13.41 -60.55 13.84
N ALA A 20 13.97 -60.03 14.94
CA ALA A 20 13.65 -58.70 15.39
C ALA A 20 13.77 -57.80 14.16
N ALA A 21 12.64 -57.21 13.73
CA ALA A 21 12.65 -56.26 12.63
C ALA A 21 13.68 -55.19 12.99
N SER A 22 14.78 -55.14 12.24
CA SER A 22 15.84 -54.19 12.51
C SER A 22 15.27 -52.79 12.33
N SER A 23 15.37 -51.95 13.35
CA SER A 23 14.91 -50.57 13.24
C SER A 23 16.04 -49.68 12.74
N TRP A 24 15.71 -48.70 11.88
CA TRP A 24 16.64 -47.64 11.54
C TRP A 24 16.74 -46.67 12.72
N THR A 25 17.97 -46.36 13.11
CA THR A 25 18.29 -45.36 14.13
C THR A 25 19.52 -44.57 13.67
N PHE A 26 19.88 -43.52 14.40
CA PHE A 26 21.14 -42.81 14.16
C PHE A 26 21.92 -42.65 15.47
N ASP A 27 23.24 -42.68 15.35
CA ASP A 27 24.17 -42.49 16.46
C ASP A 27 25.17 -41.38 16.11
N ASP A 28 25.72 -40.73 17.15
CA ASP A 28 26.61 -39.57 17.06
C ASP A 28 26.13 -38.45 16.11
N ALA A 29 24.84 -38.11 16.20
CA ALA A 29 24.32 -36.96 15.47
C ALA A 29 24.84 -35.66 16.08
N THR A 30 25.49 -34.86 15.24
CA THR A 30 26.02 -33.54 15.59
C THR A 30 25.48 -32.52 14.60
N LEU A 31 24.75 -31.54 15.14
CA LEU A 31 24.31 -30.37 14.41
C LEU A 31 25.28 -29.24 14.73
N SER A 32 25.85 -28.63 13.70
CA SER A 32 26.76 -27.50 13.82
C SER A 32 26.23 -26.30 13.05
N VAL A 33 26.04 -25.19 13.75
CA VAL A 33 25.66 -23.90 13.15
C VAL A 33 26.95 -23.13 12.92
N ALA A 34 27.34 -22.94 11.66
CA ALA A 34 28.54 -22.20 11.28
C ALA A 34 28.16 -20.83 10.71
N ALA A 35 28.28 -19.78 11.53
CA ALA A 35 28.19 -18.41 11.05
C ALA A 35 29.52 -17.97 10.43
N LYS A 36 29.46 -17.11 9.41
CA LYS A 36 30.64 -16.66 8.66
C LYS A 36 31.56 -15.84 9.58
N GLY A 37 32.60 -16.48 10.12
CA GLY A 37 33.59 -15.85 11.01
C GLY A 37 33.46 -16.15 12.52
N ALA A 38 32.57 -17.06 12.94
CA ALA A 38 32.42 -17.47 14.35
C ALA A 38 32.61 -18.99 14.55
N GLU A 39 32.99 -19.41 15.76
CA GLU A 39 33.10 -20.82 16.13
C GLU A 39 31.75 -21.55 16.00
N ALA A 40 31.77 -22.74 15.42
CA ALA A 40 30.54 -23.49 15.16
C ALA A 40 29.94 -24.06 16.46
N VAL A 41 28.72 -23.64 16.79
CA VAL A 41 27.99 -24.17 17.96
C VAL A 41 27.53 -25.60 17.66
N LYS A 42 27.99 -26.57 18.44
CA LYS A 42 27.68 -28.00 18.26
C LYS A 42 26.58 -28.44 19.23
N HIS A 43 25.51 -29.00 18.70
CA HIS A 43 24.46 -29.67 19.46
C HIS A 43 24.51 -31.18 19.17
N LYS A 44 24.64 -31.99 20.24
CA LYS A 44 24.53 -33.46 20.12
C LYS A 44 23.05 -33.83 20.13
N LEU A 45 22.65 -34.67 19.19
CA LEU A 45 21.28 -35.10 18.96
C LEU A 45 21.13 -36.58 19.23
N SER A 46 19.97 -36.97 19.77
CA SER A 46 19.63 -38.37 20.02
C SER A 46 18.27 -38.70 19.41
N PRO A 47 18.02 -39.96 19.01
CA PRO A 47 16.79 -40.35 18.30
C PRO A 47 15.49 -40.15 19.09
N ASN A 48 15.54 -40.21 20.44
CA ASN A 48 14.36 -40.21 21.31
C ASN A 48 14.24 -38.96 22.22
N ALA A 49 15.19 -38.02 22.16
CA ALA A 49 15.11 -36.78 22.92
C ALA A 49 15.23 -35.58 21.96
N PRO A 50 14.10 -35.00 21.52
CA PRO A 50 14.12 -33.77 20.71
C PRO A 50 14.69 -32.61 21.53
N ILE A 51 15.44 -31.72 20.88
CA ILE A 51 15.92 -30.50 21.54
C ILE A 51 14.72 -29.56 21.73
N ALA A 52 14.39 -29.28 22.99
CA ALA A 52 13.26 -28.42 23.36
C ALA A 52 13.51 -26.92 23.06
N VAL A 53 14.76 -26.49 22.94
CA VAL A 53 15.14 -25.10 22.65
C VAL A 53 15.27 -24.90 21.14
N PRO A 54 14.57 -23.91 20.53
CA PRO A 54 14.68 -23.64 19.11
C PRO A 54 16.10 -23.17 18.76
N ILE A 55 16.69 -23.79 17.73
CA ILE A 55 18.02 -23.45 17.24
C ILE A 55 17.88 -22.26 16.28
N VAL A 56 18.60 -21.18 16.56
CA VAL A 56 18.57 -19.96 15.74
C VAL A 56 19.61 -20.06 14.63
N LEU A 57 19.18 -19.90 13.37
CA LEU A 57 20.06 -19.77 12.22
C LEU A 57 20.22 -18.27 11.87
N PRO A 58 21.38 -17.65 12.15
CA PRO A 58 21.61 -16.25 11.81
C PRO A 58 21.82 -16.04 10.30
N ALA A 59 21.66 -14.80 9.85
CA ALA A 59 21.80 -14.43 8.45
C ALA A 59 23.19 -14.81 7.88
N GLY A 60 23.21 -15.54 6.76
CA GLY A 60 24.43 -15.98 6.07
C GLY A 60 25.15 -17.18 6.69
N ALA A 61 24.58 -17.83 7.70
CA ALA A 61 25.13 -19.05 8.30
C ALA A 61 24.78 -20.32 7.50
N SER A 62 25.56 -21.38 7.70
CA SER A 62 25.26 -22.72 7.18
C SER A 62 25.04 -23.72 8.32
N LEU A 63 24.07 -24.61 8.12
CA LEU A 63 23.74 -25.74 8.97
C LEU A 63 24.47 -26.97 8.46
N LYS A 64 25.45 -27.44 9.23
CA LYS A 64 26.17 -28.68 8.95
C LYS A 64 25.70 -29.76 9.91
N PHE A 65 25.09 -30.80 9.34
CA PHE A 65 24.60 -31.95 10.07
C PHE A 65 25.45 -33.18 9.73
N LEU A 66 25.95 -33.85 10.75
CA LEU A 66 26.64 -35.14 10.62
C LEU A 66 25.91 -36.16 11.49
N LEU A 67 25.60 -37.32 10.92
CA LEU A 67 24.99 -38.44 11.66
C LEU A 67 25.56 -39.77 11.15
N THR A 68 25.53 -40.81 11.99
CA THR A 68 25.83 -42.18 11.54
C THR A 68 24.53 -42.99 11.55
N ALA A 69 24.04 -43.33 10.36
CA ALA A 69 22.83 -44.15 10.21
C ALA A 69 23.15 -45.61 10.55
N GLN A 70 22.29 -46.22 11.37
CA GLN A 70 22.42 -47.61 11.81
C GLN A 70 21.12 -48.36 11.54
N GLU A 71 21.26 -49.60 11.08
CA GLU A 71 20.16 -50.58 11.06
C GLU A 71 20.43 -51.54 12.22
N GLY A 72 19.62 -51.45 13.28
CA GLY A 72 19.88 -52.12 14.56
C GLY A 72 21.14 -51.58 15.25
N LYS A 73 22.24 -52.35 15.25
CA LYS A 73 23.55 -51.98 15.83
C LYS A 73 24.67 -51.84 14.78
N SER A 74 24.36 -52.06 13.51
CA SER A 74 25.34 -52.01 12.42
C SER A 74 25.17 -50.73 11.60
N ALA A 75 26.25 -49.98 11.41
CA ALA A 75 26.25 -48.82 10.53
C ALA A 75 26.07 -49.28 9.08
N LYS A 76 25.00 -48.81 8.43
CA LYS A 76 24.64 -49.17 7.06
C LYS A 76 24.14 -47.95 6.30
N ARG A 77 24.25 -48.00 4.97
CA ARG A 77 23.77 -46.96 4.07
C ARG A 77 22.25 -47.12 3.85
N PRO A 78 21.39 -46.23 4.39
CA PRO A 78 19.97 -46.21 4.04
C PRO A 78 19.75 -45.83 2.56
N HIS A 79 18.64 -46.30 1.99
CA HIS A 79 18.23 -45.93 0.63
C HIS A 79 17.67 -44.49 0.59
N GLN A 80 16.97 -44.10 1.64
CA GLN A 80 16.34 -42.80 1.81
C GLN A 80 16.86 -42.15 3.09
N ALA A 81 17.45 -40.97 2.95
CA ALA A 81 17.89 -40.16 4.07
C ALA A 81 17.61 -38.68 3.76
N PHE A 82 16.57 -38.12 4.39
CA PHE A 82 16.19 -36.72 4.22
C PHE A 82 16.01 -36.01 5.55
N LEU A 83 16.42 -34.74 5.59
CA LEU A 83 16.01 -33.77 6.59
C LEU A 83 14.89 -32.93 5.98
N THR A 84 13.69 -33.00 6.56
CA THR A 84 12.55 -32.22 6.10
C THR A 84 12.31 -31.04 7.05
N LEU A 85 12.25 -29.83 6.50
CA LEU A 85 11.84 -28.63 7.22
C LEU A 85 10.35 -28.42 6.95
N HIS A 86 9.54 -28.47 7.99
CA HIS A 86 8.09 -28.35 7.91
C HIS A 86 7.61 -27.12 8.68
N GLN A 87 6.76 -26.33 8.03
CA GLN A 87 6.00 -25.27 8.67
C GLN A 87 4.57 -25.73 8.96
N GLU A 88 4.23 -25.91 10.24
CA GLU A 88 2.93 -26.45 10.65
C GLU A 88 1.73 -25.55 10.29
N SER A 89 1.92 -24.22 10.29
CA SER A 89 0.82 -23.28 10.06
C SER A 89 0.37 -23.19 8.59
N THR A 90 1.30 -23.37 7.65
CA THR A 90 1.06 -23.25 6.20
C THR A 90 1.07 -24.60 5.49
N GLY A 91 1.59 -25.64 6.14
CA GLY A 91 1.82 -26.97 5.55
C GLY A 91 2.98 -27.00 4.54
N LEU A 92 3.77 -25.93 4.42
CA LEU A 92 4.92 -25.88 3.52
C LEU A 92 6.04 -26.80 4.03
N GLN A 93 6.58 -27.63 3.14
CA GLN A 93 7.64 -28.57 3.44
C GLN A 93 8.73 -28.52 2.38
N GLU A 94 9.98 -28.53 2.81
CA GLU A 94 11.15 -28.69 1.93
C GLU A 94 12.03 -29.82 2.46
N SER A 95 12.55 -30.66 1.57
CA SER A 95 13.30 -31.88 1.92
C SER A 95 14.73 -31.83 1.39
N PHE A 96 15.71 -31.95 2.27
CA PHE A 96 17.14 -31.94 1.93
C PHE A 96 17.76 -33.33 2.07
N ALA A 97 18.43 -33.81 1.04
CA ALA A 97 19.03 -35.15 1.00
C ALA A 97 20.38 -35.21 1.71
N PHE A 98 20.59 -36.22 2.55
CA PHE A 98 21.90 -36.47 3.15
C PHE A 98 22.86 -37.13 2.15
N SER A 99 24.12 -36.70 2.15
CA SER A 99 25.21 -37.40 1.48
C SER A 99 25.73 -38.52 2.38
N VAL A 100 25.28 -39.76 2.10
CA VAL A 100 25.61 -40.95 2.89
C VAL A 100 26.77 -41.71 2.24
N LYS A 101 27.76 -42.13 3.04
CA LYS A 101 28.84 -43.04 2.64
C LYS A 101 28.52 -44.49 2.97
N ASP A 102 29.26 -45.43 2.39
CA ASP A 102 29.01 -46.87 2.58
C ASP A 102 29.21 -47.34 4.03
N ASN A 103 29.92 -46.56 4.85
CA ASN A 103 30.08 -46.79 6.29
C ASN A 103 28.94 -46.23 7.16
N GLY A 104 27.81 -45.82 6.56
CA GLY A 104 26.66 -45.25 7.26
C GLY A 104 26.84 -43.79 7.73
N LYS A 105 28.01 -43.17 7.53
CA LYS A 105 28.21 -41.75 7.87
C LYS A 105 27.51 -40.87 6.84
N ALA A 106 26.64 -40.00 7.31
CA ALA A 106 25.84 -39.09 6.53
C ALA A 106 26.20 -37.63 6.85
N LYS A 107 26.34 -36.81 5.81
CA LYS A 107 26.64 -35.38 5.92
C LYS A 107 25.63 -34.57 5.12
N LEU A 108 25.17 -33.48 5.72
CA LEU A 108 24.31 -32.49 5.06
C LEU A 108 24.83 -31.09 5.41
N ASP A 109 24.96 -30.23 4.40
CA ASP A 109 25.36 -28.84 4.54
C ASP A 109 24.29 -28.00 3.85
N ILE A 110 23.54 -27.24 4.62
CA ILE A 110 22.46 -26.37 4.12
C ILE A 110 22.89 -24.94 4.39
N SER A 111 23.06 -24.14 3.34
CA SER A 111 23.20 -22.70 3.51
C SER A 111 21.82 -22.04 3.51
N GLN A 112 21.69 -20.88 4.13
CA GLN A 112 20.44 -20.12 4.09
C GLN A 112 19.94 -19.80 2.67
N LYS A 113 20.84 -19.79 1.68
CA LYS A 113 20.50 -19.55 0.26
C LYS A 113 19.82 -20.74 -0.40
N ASP A 114 20.04 -21.94 0.13
CA ASP A 114 19.46 -23.18 -0.41
C ASP A 114 18.04 -23.41 0.13
N ILE A 115 17.64 -22.66 1.16
CA ILE A 115 16.31 -22.73 1.75
C ILE A 115 15.35 -21.84 0.93
N PRO A 116 14.17 -22.35 0.54
CA PRO A 116 13.15 -21.55 -0.15
C PRO A 116 12.81 -20.27 0.62
N HIS A 117 12.64 -19.17 -0.12
CA HIS A 117 12.36 -17.84 0.42
C HIS A 117 11.16 -17.83 1.38
N GLN A 118 10.14 -18.65 1.11
CA GLN A 118 8.94 -18.77 1.95
C GLN A 118 9.24 -19.31 3.35
N LEU A 119 10.19 -20.24 3.47
CA LEU A 119 10.58 -20.83 4.76
C LEU A 119 11.58 -19.93 5.50
N VAL A 120 12.44 -19.21 4.79
CA VAL A 120 13.39 -18.23 5.38
C VAL A 120 12.67 -17.07 6.07
N HIS A 121 11.57 -16.60 5.50
CA HIS A 121 10.77 -15.49 6.04
C HIS A 121 9.60 -15.94 6.93
N SER A 122 9.60 -17.20 7.39
CA SER A 122 8.57 -17.69 8.29
C SER A 122 8.65 -17.01 9.65
N ALA A 123 7.51 -16.52 10.16
CA ALA A 123 7.41 -15.97 11.52
C ALA A 123 7.36 -17.06 12.60
N THR A 124 7.09 -18.31 12.21
CA THR A 124 6.96 -19.46 13.11
C THR A 124 8.20 -20.35 13.04
N PRO A 125 8.61 -20.98 14.15
CA PRO A 125 9.72 -21.94 14.13
C PRO A 125 9.38 -23.14 13.23
N LEU A 126 10.33 -23.53 12.38
CA LEU A 126 10.21 -24.66 11.47
C LEU A 126 10.51 -25.97 12.23
N LEU A 127 9.69 -26.99 12.05
CA LEU A 127 9.91 -28.32 12.61
C LEU A 127 10.87 -29.08 11.68
N ALA A 128 12.02 -29.53 12.20
CA ALA A 128 12.97 -30.34 11.46
C ALA A 128 12.78 -31.84 11.78
N THR A 129 12.38 -32.62 10.78
CA THR A 129 12.17 -34.06 10.89
C THR A 129 13.22 -34.82 10.10
N ILE A 130 13.76 -35.89 10.69
CA ILE A 130 14.67 -36.81 9.99
C ILE A 130 13.91 -38.05 9.56
N THR A 131 14.10 -38.42 8.29
CA THR A 131 13.59 -39.66 7.72
C THR A 131 14.75 -40.54 7.28
N LEU A 132 14.84 -41.75 7.85
CA LEU A 132 15.78 -42.78 7.42
C LEU A 132 14.99 -44.04 7.06
N ALA A 133 15.08 -44.48 5.82
CA ALA A 133 14.40 -45.68 5.34
C ALA A 133 15.24 -46.43 4.31
N SER A 134 14.98 -47.74 4.18
CA SER A 134 15.58 -48.59 3.15
C SER A 134 14.54 -49.56 2.63
N PHE A 135 14.76 -50.10 1.43
CA PHE A 135 13.99 -51.24 0.95
C PHE A 135 14.29 -52.46 1.83
N GLY A 136 13.26 -53.11 2.38
CA GLY A 136 13.40 -54.28 3.26
C GLY A 136 12.30 -54.37 4.32
N SER A 137 12.49 -55.27 5.29
CA SER A 137 11.59 -55.48 6.44
C SER A 137 11.96 -54.64 7.66
N SER A 138 12.92 -53.71 7.54
CA SER A 138 13.33 -52.81 8.61
C SER A 138 12.33 -51.68 8.84
N THR A 139 12.08 -51.32 10.10
CA THR A 139 11.15 -50.23 10.43
C THR A 139 11.82 -48.88 10.14
N PRO A 140 11.20 -47.99 9.33
CA PRO A 140 11.77 -46.70 9.01
C PRO A 140 11.76 -45.76 10.23
N LEU A 141 12.75 -44.86 10.30
CA LEU A 141 12.79 -43.81 11.30
C LEU A 141 12.11 -42.55 10.76
N HIS A 142 11.15 -42.03 11.52
CA HIS A 142 10.56 -40.72 11.31
C HIS A 142 10.48 -40.02 12.67
N SER A 143 11.42 -39.13 12.95
CA SER A 143 11.54 -38.47 14.25
C SER A 143 11.71 -36.96 14.09
N SER A 144 10.91 -36.18 14.82
CA SER A 144 11.14 -34.74 14.99
C SER A 144 12.35 -34.55 15.89
N VAL A 145 13.32 -33.76 15.43
CA VAL A 145 14.66 -33.70 16.06
C VAL A 145 14.90 -32.33 16.72
N PHE A 146 14.47 -31.24 16.09
CA PHE A 146 14.59 -29.89 16.64
C PHE A 146 13.64 -28.90 15.94
N HIS A 147 13.44 -27.76 16.59
CA HIS A 147 12.81 -26.59 15.97
C HIS A 147 13.89 -25.61 15.48
N LEU A 148 13.75 -25.10 14.27
CA LEU A 148 14.67 -24.16 13.64
C LEU A 148 13.99 -22.79 13.48
N THR A 149 14.60 -21.75 14.04
CA THR A 149 14.19 -20.36 13.80
C THR A 149 15.20 -19.68 12.90
N ILE A 150 14.78 -19.29 11.69
CA ILE A 150 15.66 -18.63 10.72
C ILE A 150 15.53 -17.12 10.91
N GLN A 151 16.65 -16.42 11.11
CA GLN A 151 16.68 -14.96 11.09
C GLN A 151 16.97 -14.48 9.67
N PRO A 152 16.01 -13.82 9.00
CA PRO A 152 16.23 -13.27 7.67
C PRO A 152 17.23 -12.11 7.73
N ASP A 153 17.96 -11.89 6.62
CA ASP A 153 18.85 -10.75 6.47
C ASP A 153 18.01 -9.46 6.37
N ALA A 154 18.41 -8.40 7.08
CA ALA A 154 17.72 -7.12 7.07
C ALA A 154 17.70 -6.46 5.67
N THR A 155 18.55 -6.93 4.76
CA THR A 155 18.65 -6.43 3.37
C THR A 155 17.86 -7.26 2.35
N SER A 156 17.32 -8.43 2.72
CA SER A 156 16.55 -9.24 1.77
C SER A 156 15.13 -8.66 1.61
N SER A 157 14.81 -8.28 0.37
CA SER A 157 13.51 -7.70 0.02
C SER A 157 12.37 -8.63 0.45
N THR A 158 11.46 -8.12 1.27
CA THR A 158 10.25 -8.82 1.73
C THR A 158 9.20 -8.98 0.63
N ALA A 159 9.52 -8.56 -0.60
CA ALA A 159 8.66 -8.70 -1.77
C ALA A 159 8.59 -10.18 -2.16
N ASN A 160 7.79 -10.94 -1.42
CA ASN A 160 7.35 -12.25 -1.82
C ASN A 160 6.52 -12.08 -3.09
N PRO A 161 6.91 -12.66 -4.24
CA PRO A 161 5.96 -12.88 -5.31
C PRO A 161 4.99 -13.94 -4.78
N GLN A 162 3.96 -13.49 -4.05
CA GLN A 162 2.84 -14.36 -3.70
C GLN A 162 2.37 -15.00 -5.01
N PRO A 163 2.27 -16.33 -5.08
CA PRO A 163 1.76 -16.97 -6.28
C PRO A 163 0.39 -16.36 -6.57
N GLU A 164 0.22 -15.88 -7.80
CA GLU A 164 -1.04 -15.25 -8.25
C GLU A 164 -2.20 -16.18 -7.89
N ARG A 165 -2.94 -15.80 -6.85
CA ARG A 165 -4.09 -16.55 -6.37
C ARG A 165 -5.30 -15.98 -7.08
N TYR A 166 -6.06 -16.83 -7.77
CA TYR A 166 -7.32 -16.46 -8.39
C TYR A 166 -8.40 -16.21 -7.33
N SER A 167 -8.24 -15.15 -6.54
CA SER A 167 -9.21 -14.63 -5.58
C SER A 167 -9.74 -13.28 -6.04
N ALA A 168 -10.91 -12.89 -5.55
CA ALA A 168 -11.44 -11.55 -5.78
C ALA A 168 -10.42 -10.49 -5.35
N LYS A 169 -10.13 -9.53 -6.24
CA LYS A 169 -9.24 -8.40 -5.95
C LYS A 169 -9.97 -7.42 -5.02
N PRO A 170 -9.23 -6.67 -4.18
CA PRO A 170 -9.84 -5.62 -3.38
C PRO A 170 -10.52 -4.58 -4.27
N GLU A 171 -11.67 -4.07 -3.82
CA GLU A 171 -12.40 -3.00 -4.50
C GLU A 171 -11.58 -1.69 -4.47
N ILE A 172 -11.60 -0.95 -5.58
CA ILE A 172 -10.90 0.33 -5.73
C ILE A 172 -11.92 1.45 -5.65
N HIS A 173 -11.82 2.30 -4.62
CA HIS A 173 -12.63 3.50 -4.50
C HIS A 173 -11.89 4.72 -5.06
N HIS A 174 -12.57 5.49 -5.92
CA HIS A 174 -12.03 6.76 -6.40
C HIS A 174 -12.05 7.81 -5.27
N ILE A 175 -10.90 8.40 -4.97
CA ILE A 175 -10.77 9.46 -3.96
C ILE A 175 -10.93 10.81 -4.66
N PHE A 176 -12.04 11.48 -4.42
CA PHE A 176 -12.27 12.84 -4.92
C PHE A 176 -11.33 13.85 -4.27
N LYS A 177 -11.01 14.91 -5.02
CA LYS A 177 -10.28 16.05 -4.48
C LYS A 177 -11.11 16.74 -3.41
N SER A 178 -10.48 17.13 -2.30
CA SER A 178 -11.13 17.92 -1.26
C SER A 178 -11.57 19.29 -1.78
N ASP A 179 -12.72 19.77 -1.33
CA ASP A 179 -13.23 21.09 -1.67
C ASP A 179 -12.25 22.21 -1.23
N PRO A 180 -12.12 23.29 -2.02
CA PRO A 180 -11.31 24.44 -1.63
C PRO A 180 -11.89 25.12 -0.39
N LYS A 181 -11.01 25.54 0.54
CA LYS A 181 -11.42 26.23 1.77
C LYS A 181 -11.55 27.74 1.54
N SER A 182 -12.74 28.27 1.75
CA SER A 182 -13.02 29.71 1.70
C SER A 182 -12.62 30.43 3.00
N PRO A 183 -12.29 31.73 2.96
CA PRO A 183 -11.96 32.52 4.15
C PRO A 183 -13.18 32.76 5.06
N PRO A 184 -12.96 33.12 6.35
CA PRO A 184 -14.05 33.45 7.28
C PRO A 184 -14.89 34.65 6.81
N THR A 185 -16.22 34.51 6.85
CA THR A 185 -17.19 35.52 6.38
C THR A 185 -17.00 36.88 7.06
N VAL A 186 -16.59 36.90 8.34
CA VAL A 186 -16.39 38.14 9.09
C VAL A 186 -15.30 39.01 8.47
N ILE A 187 -14.20 38.40 8.02
CA ILE A 187 -13.08 39.11 7.39
C ILE A 187 -13.53 39.68 6.04
N SER A 188 -14.19 38.87 5.22
CA SER A 188 -14.73 39.31 3.93
C SER A 188 -15.76 40.45 4.07
N LEU A 189 -16.61 40.39 5.10
CA LEU A 189 -17.61 41.43 5.37
C LEU A 189 -16.96 42.75 5.80
N PHE A 190 -15.95 42.70 6.68
CA PHE A 190 -15.23 43.88 7.12
C PHE A 190 -14.62 44.65 5.93
N PHE A 191 -13.92 43.95 5.02
CA PHE A 191 -13.33 44.59 3.85
C PHE A 191 -14.38 45.10 2.86
N THR A 192 -15.48 44.37 2.67
CA THR A 192 -16.59 44.85 1.84
C THR A 192 -17.18 46.15 2.39
N LEU A 193 -17.41 46.24 3.70
CA LEU A 193 -17.90 47.45 4.36
C LEU A 193 -16.87 48.59 4.30
N ALA A 194 -15.58 48.29 4.44
CA ALA A 194 -14.52 49.29 4.30
C ALA A 194 -14.53 49.91 2.89
N ILE A 195 -14.66 49.09 1.84
CA ILE A 195 -14.77 49.56 0.45
C ILE A 195 -16.02 50.40 0.25
N VAL A 196 -17.19 49.93 0.71
CA VAL A 196 -18.44 50.69 0.64
C VAL A 196 -18.33 52.02 1.40
N GLY A 197 -17.63 52.03 2.54
CA GLY A 197 -17.36 53.21 3.34
C GLY A 197 -16.47 54.26 2.65
N THR A 198 -15.70 53.90 1.61
CA THR A 198 -14.94 54.89 0.84
C THR A 198 -15.83 55.82 0.00
N LEU A 199 -17.02 55.35 -0.42
CA LEU A 199 -17.97 56.16 -1.19
C LEU A 199 -18.51 57.39 -0.45
N PRO A 200 -19.06 57.29 0.79
CA PRO A 200 -19.49 58.47 1.52
C PRO A 200 -18.31 59.38 1.89
N VAL A 201 -17.12 58.84 2.13
CA VAL A 201 -15.91 59.66 2.34
C VAL A 201 -15.61 60.48 1.09
N LEU A 202 -15.63 59.88 -0.10
CA LEU A 202 -15.43 60.58 -1.37
C LEU A 202 -16.46 61.69 -1.58
N LEU A 203 -17.76 61.38 -1.35
CA LEU A 203 -18.82 62.38 -1.47
C LEU A 203 -18.66 63.52 -0.47
N GLY A 204 -18.29 63.21 0.78
CA GLY A 204 -18.01 64.22 1.81
C GLY A 204 -16.84 65.13 1.44
N VAL A 205 -15.77 64.56 0.89
CA VAL A 205 -14.62 65.32 0.39
C VAL A 205 -15.02 66.22 -0.78
N TRP A 206 -15.80 65.75 -1.75
CA TRP A 206 -16.30 66.59 -2.84
C TRP A 206 -17.12 67.78 -2.35
N LEU A 207 -18.01 67.56 -1.38
CA LEU A 207 -18.79 68.64 -0.77
C LEU A 207 -17.88 69.62 -0.01
N ALA A 208 -16.87 69.14 0.71
CA ALA A 208 -15.90 69.98 1.41
C ALA A 208 -15.04 70.84 0.45
N LEU A 209 -14.73 70.33 -0.74
CA LEU A 209 -14.05 71.09 -1.80
C LEU A 209 -14.99 72.05 -2.58
N GLY A 210 -16.29 72.10 -2.24
CA GLY A 210 -17.26 72.99 -2.89
C GLY A 210 -17.87 72.44 -4.18
N GLY A 211 -17.84 71.12 -4.38
CA GLY A 211 -18.54 70.46 -5.48
C GLY A 211 -20.05 70.77 -5.42
N ASN A 212 -20.59 71.32 -6.51
CA ASN A 212 -21.96 71.81 -6.56
C ASN A 212 -22.67 71.42 -7.87
N ILE A 213 -23.99 71.63 -7.88
CA ILE A 213 -24.89 71.30 -8.99
C ILE A 213 -25.63 72.58 -9.47
N SER A 214 -25.06 73.77 -9.20
CA SER A 214 -25.73 75.07 -9.42
C SER A 214 -26.15 75.30 -10.87
N HIS A 215 -25.41 74.73 -11.81
CA HIS A 215 -25.63 74.89 -13.25
C HIS A 215 -26.55 73.83 -13.88
N ALA A 216 -26.98 72.82 -13.14
CA ALA A 216 -27.85 71.78 -13.70
C ALA A 216 -29.21 72.35 -14.13
N GLY A 217 -29.82 73.23 -13.33
CA GLY A 217 -31.09 73.87 -13.69
C GLY A 217 -31.00 74.67 -14.98
N LYS A 218 -29.85 75.30 -15.25
CA LYS A 218 -29.61 76.03 -16.49
C LYS A 218 -29.40 75.10 -17.68
N ALA A 219 -28.60 74.05 -17.51
CA ALA A 219 -28.35 73.03 -18.53
C ALA A 219 -29.65 72.31 -18.96
N PHE A 220 -30.48 71.91 -18.00
CA PHE A 220 -31.78 71.29 -18.29
C PHE A 220 -32.83 72.29 -18.81
N GLY A 221 -32.65 73.60 -18.59
CA GLY A 221 -33.51 74.64 -19.15
C GLY A 221 -33.22 74.96 -20.62
N THR A 222 -31.94 74.96 -21.01
CA THR A 222 -31.47 75.28 -22.38
C THR A 222 -31.58 74.09 -23.33
N ALA A 223 -31.19 72.90 -22.89
CA ALA A 223 -31.20 71.69 -23.70
C ALA A 223 -31.70 70.46 -22.90
N PRO A 224 -32.98 70.44 -22.47
CA PRO A 224 -33.55 69.39 -21.61
C PRO A 224 -33.40 67.99 -22.21
N VAL A 225 -33.67 67.86 -23.51
CA VAL A 225 -33.66 66.57 -24.21
C VAL A 225 -32.23 66.04 -24.35
N ALA A 226 -31.26 66.89 -24.66
CA ALA A 226 -29.87 66.48 -24.83
C ALA A 226 -29.26 66.01 -23.51
N HIS A 227 -29.39 66.81 -22.43
CA HIS A 227 -28.88 66.45 -21.11
C HIS A 227 -29.63 65.28 -20.48
N GLY A 228 -30.95 65.21 -20.65
CA GLY A 228 -31.78 64.11 -20.14
C GLY A 228 -31.48 62.77 -20.81
N LEU A 229 -31.40 62.74 -22.15
CA LEU A 229 -31.04 61.53 -22.88
C LEU A 229 -29.59 61.12 -22.64
N PHE A 230 -28.67 62.09 -22.53
CA PHE A 230 -27.27 61.79 -22.26
C PHE A 230 -27.11 61.16 -20.88
N LEU A 231 -27.64 61.79 -19.83
CA LEU A 231 -27.57 61.25 -18.47
C LEU A 231 -28.32 59.92 -18.36
N GLY A 232 -29.50 59.82 -18.97
CA GLY A 232 -30.27 58.57 -19.02
C GLY A 232 -29.54 57.44 -19.75
N SER A 233 -28.80 57.75 -20.82
CA SER A 233 -28.00 56.76 -21.54
C SER A 233 -26.80 56.27 -20.72
N VAL A 234 -26.18 57.14 -19.92
CA VAL A 234 -25.10 56.76 -18.99
C VAL A 234 -25.63 55.82 -17.91
N PHE A 235 -26.73 56.18 -17.23
CA PHE A 235 -27.36 55.29 -16.26
C PHE A 235 -27.87 53.99 -16.90
N GLY A 236 -28.40 54.06 -18.12
CA GLY A 236 -28.84 52.90 -18.87
C GLY A 236 -27.68 51.95 -19.19
N LEU A 237 -26.52 52.47 -19.59
CA LEU A 237 -25.32 51.66 -19.85
C LEU A 237 -24.82 50.97 -18.57
N GLU A 238 -24.76 51.67 -17.45
CA GLU A 238 -24.43 51.07 -16.15
C GLU A 238 -25.44 49.98 -15.77
N GLY A 239 -26.74 50.21 -16.02
CA GLY A 239 -27.78 49.21 -15.84
C GLY A 239 -27.61 47.97 -16.72
N VAL A 240 -27.22 48.15 -18.00
CA VAL A 240 -26.92 47.04 -18.92
C VAL A 240 -25.71 46.24 -18.44
N PHE A 241 -24.66 46.89 -17.92
CA PHE A 241 -23.51 46.18 -17.37
C PHE A 241 -23.83 45.46 -16.05
N PHE A 242 -24.66 46.06 -15.20
CA PHE A 242 -25.17 45.38 -14.01
C PHE A 242 -25.99 44.14 -14.39
N LEU A 243 -26.89 44.26 -15.37
CA LEU A 243 -27.68 43.14 -15.86
C LEU A 243 -26.80 42.06 -16.50
N TYR A 244 -25.73 42.43 -17.20
CA TYR A 244 -24.74 41.50 -17.73
C TYR A 244 -24.02 40.73 -16.61
N TYR A 245 -23.64 41.42 -15.53
CA TYR A 245 -23.04 40.79 -14.36
C TYR A 245 -24.01 39.81 -13.67
N SER A 246 -25.30 40.15 -13.58
CA SER A 246 -26.26 39.35 -12.82
C SER A 246 -26.96 38.25 -13.63
N ALA A 247 -27.34 38.49 -14.89
CA ALA A 247 -28.32 37.65 -15.59
C ALA A 247 -28.22 37.58 -17.12
N TRP A 248 -27.79 38.65 -17.81
CA TRP A 248 -27.83 38.74 -19.27
C TRP A 248 -26.64 38.03 -19.94
N LYS A 249 -26.90 37.45 -21.11
CA LYS A 249 -25.86 36.92 -22.00
C LYS A 249 -25.24 38.05 -22.84
N LEU A 250 -24.04 37.80 -23.36
CA LEU A 250 -23.27 38.78 -24.12
C LEU A 250 -24.03 39.38 -25.33
N GLY A 251 -24.85 38.59 -26.04
CA GLY A 251 -25.60 39.05 -27.22
C GLY A 251 -26.57 40.20 -26.92
N PRO A 252 -27.60 40.01 -26.07
CA PRO A 252 -28.50 41.09 -25.64
C PRO A 252 -27.77 42.30 -25.03
N THR A 253 -26.71 42.06 -24.25
CA THR A 253 -25.88 43.14 -23.68
C THR A 253 -25.26 44.00 -24.77
N LEU A 254 -24.62 43.39 -25.77
CA LEU A 254 -24.01 44.12 -26.88
C LEU A 254 -25.04 44.90 -27.69
N SER A 255 -26.20 44.31 -27.99
CA SER A 255 -27.26 44.99 -28.73
C SER A 255 -27.82 46.18 -27.95
N ALA A 256 -28.10 46.01 -26.66
CA ALA A 256 -28.60 47.08 -25.80
C ALA A 256 -27.55 48.20 -25.60
N ALA A 257 -26.29 47.82 -25.36
CA ALA A 257 -25.18 48.76 -25.23
C ALA A 257 -24.91 49.51 -26.54
N ALA A 258 -25.07 48.88 -27.71
CA ALA A 258 -24.95 49.55 -29.01
C ALA A 258 -26.03 50.61 -29.20
N VAL A 259 -27.30 50.28 -28.90
CA VAL A 259 -28.41 51.23 -29.00
C VAL A 259 -28.22 52.40 -28.03
N LEU A 260 -27.96 52.11 -26.75
CA LEU A 260 -27.71 53.15 -25.75
C LEU A 260 -26.45 53.97 -26.06
N GLY A 261 -25.42 53.34 -26.62
CA GLY A 261 -24.18 54.00 -27.03
C GLY A 261 -24.40 55.00 -28.17
N VAL A 262 -25.23 54.67 -29.16
CA VAL A 262 -25.62 55.63 -30.22
C VAL A 262 -26.40 56.80 -29.62
N VAL A 263 -27.36 56.52 -28.72
CA VAL A 263 -28.12 57.58 -28.02
C VAL A 263 -27.19 58.46 -27.20
N ALA A 264 -26.25 57.88 -26.45
CA ALA A 264 -25.25 58.59 -25.66
C ALA A 264 -24.35 59.47 -26.52
N TYR A 265 -23.90 58.95 -27.66
CA TYR A 265 -23.05 59.68 -28.59
C TYR A 265 -23.76 60.91 -29.18
N VAL A 266 -24.98 60.74 -29.69
CA VAL A 266 -25.75 61.83 -30.31
C VAL A 266 -26.16 62.86 -29.26
N SER A 267 -26.79 62.43 -28.17
CA SER A 267 -27.25 63.34 -27.11
C SER A 267 -26.08 64.02 -26.39
N GLY A 268 -25.00 63.28 -26.13
CA GLY A 268 -23.78 63.77 -25.50
C GLY A 268 -23.08 64.82 -26.34
N SER A 269 -22.99 64.63 -27.66
CA SER A 269 -22.41 65.66 -28.55
C SER A 269 -23.14 67.00 -28.41
N LYS A 270 -24.47 66.99 -28.36
CA LYS A 270 -25.32 68.18 -28.21
C LYS A 270 -25.24 68.78 -26.80
N ALA A 271 -25.24 67.94 -25.77
CA ALA A 271 -25.07 68.38 -24.38
C ALA A 271 -23.71 69.05 -24.15
N LEU A 272 -22.64 68.50 -24.72
CA LEU A 272 -21.30 69.07 -24.64
C LEU A 272 -21.15 70.36 -25.46
N THR A 273 -21.84 70.49 -26.60
CA THR A 273 -21.89 71.77 -27.34
C THR A 273 -22.55 72.87 -26.50
N GLU A 274 -23.65 72.58 -25.82
CA GLU A 274 -24.31 73.54 -24.93
C GLU A 274 -23.40 73.96 -23.77
N VAL A 275 -22.66 73.01 -23.18
CA VAL A 275 -21.67 73.31 -22.14
C VAL A 275 -20.55 74.21 -22.68
N GLN A 276 -20.12 74.01 -23.92
CA GLN A 276 -19.13 74.87 -24.58
C GLN A 276 -19.67 76.29 -24.80
N GLU A 277 -20.90 76.44 -25.29
CA GLU A 277 -21.55 77.74 -25.50
C GLU A 277 -21.67 78.53 -24.18
N ARG A 278 -22.05 77.85 -23.09
CA ARG A 278 -22.08 78.46 -21.76
C ARG A 278 -20.71 78.98 -21.31
N ARG A 279 -19.65 78.21 -21.57
CA ARG A 279 -18.27 78.65 -21.28
C ARG A 279 -17.86 79.87 -22.09
N LEU A 280 -18.28 79.95 -23.36
CA LEU A 280 -18.02 81.11 -24.23
C LEU A 280 -18.79 82.35 -23.74
N ASN A 281 -19.97 82.16 -23.16
CA ASN A 281 -20.78 83.23 -22.56
C ASN A 281 -20.29 83.65 -21.15
N GLY A 282 -19.17 83.09 -20.67
CA GLY A 282 -18.59 83.42 -19.37
C GLY A 282 -19.22 82.71 -18.16
N GLU A 283 -20.08 81.72 -18.40
CA GLU A 283 -20.76 80.95 -17.35
C GLU A 283 -20.00 79.65 -17.09
N ARG A 284 -19.26 79.59 -15.98
CA ARG A 284 -18.49 78.42 -15.54
C ARG A 284 -19.14 77.77 -14.33
#